data_AF-A0A0K1E6E1-F1
#
_entry.id   AF-A0A0K1E6E1-F1
#
_cell.length_a   1.000
_cell.length_b   1.000
_cell.length_c   1.000
_cell.angle_alpha   90.00
_cell.angle_beta   90.00
_cell.angle_gamma   90.00
#
_symmetry.space_group_name_H-M   'P 1'
#
loop_
_entity.id
_entity.type
_entity.pdbx_description
1 polymer ?
#
loop_
_entity_poly.entity_id
_entity_poly.type
_entity_poly.pdbx_seq_one_letter_code
_entity_poly.pdbx_strand_id
1 'polypeptide(L)'
;MPSQSAPPPSRDGTWAIPLFFALAVAAGSFAISSSSPDGAPWDAPPAHAAEVYTATGMIMSFGPDRAFVNIAHDDIPGYMRAMVMSFKPRDAAQIATFAAGDRVHFRFSVQGDGQRLITSIQKR
;
A
#
# COMPACT_ATOMS: atom_id res chain seq x y z
N MET A 1 -14.11 -38.39 11.29
CA MET A 1 -14.19 -37.50 10.12
C MET A 1 -12.82 -36.84 9.93
N PRO A 2 -11.97 -37.34 9.03
CA PRO A 2 -10.70 -36.69 8.72
C PRO A 2 -10.89 -35.68 7.58
N SER A 3 -10.87 -34.39 7.89
CA SER A 3 -10.78 -33.32 6.89
C SER A 3 -9.35 -33.26 6.36
N GLN A 4 -9.13 -33.90 5.21
CA GLN A 4 -7.89 -33.78 4.45
C GLN A 4 -7.82 -32.39 3.82
N SER A 5 -6.84 -31.59 4.24
CA SER A 5 -6.48 -30.33 3.60
C SER A 5 -5.74 -30.61 2.29
N ALA A 6 -6.29 -30.10 1.18
CA ALA A 6 -5.73 -30.19 -0.16
C ALA A 6 -4.39 -29.42 -0.32
N PRO A 7 -3.50 -29.83 -1.24
CA PRO A 7 -2.22 -29.18 -1.50
C PRO A 7 -2.34 -27.84 -2.28
N PRO A 8 -1.33 -26.95 -2.22
CA PRO A 8 -1.34 -25.64 -2.89
C PRO A 8 -1.21 -25.77 -4.42
N PRO A 9 -1.81 -24.86 -5.22
CA PRO A 9 -1.60 -24.85 -6.65
C PRO A 9 -0.20 -24.32 -7.01
N SER A 10 0.47 -25.08 -7.86
CA SER A 10 1.76 -24.80 -8.50
C SER A 10 1.71 -23.56 -9.41
N ARG A 11 2.81 -22.81 -9.40
CA ARG A 11 3.17 -21.80 -10.40
C ARG A 11 3.71 -22.52 -11.64
N ASP A 12 3.00 -22.49 -12.76
CA ASP A 12 3.54 -22.71 -14.11
C ASP A 12 2.54 -22.15 -15.13
N GLY A 13 2.93 -21.21 -15.99
CA GLY A 13 1.96 -20.60 -16.91
C GLY A 13 2.49 -19.50 -17.82
N THR A 14 3.50 -19.82 -18.62
CA THR A 14 3.66 -19.42 -20.03
C THR A 14 3.25 -18.00 -20.50
N TRP A 15 4.29 -17.22 -20.81
CA TRP A 15 4.37 -16.28 -21.93
C TRP A 15 3.59 -16.72 -23.20
N ALA A 16 2.69 -15.87 -23.70
CA ALA A 16 2.34 -15.68 -25.11
C ALA A 16 1.06 -14.83 -25.20
N ILE A 17 1.18 -13.57 -25.61
CA ILE A 17 0.02 -12.80 -26.10
C ILE A 17 0.32 -12.43 -27.55
N PRO A 18 -0.47 -12.93 -28.52
CA PRO A 18 -0.22 -12.73 -29.94
C PRO A 18 -0.68 -11.35 -30.43
N LEU A 19 0.07 -10.83 -31.41
CA LEU A 19 -0.33 -9.78 -32.32
C LEU A 19 -1.70 -10.09 -32.94
N PHE A 20 -2.68 -9.21 -32.72
CA PHE A 20 -3.83 -9.09 -33.61
C PHE A 20 -3.74 -7.77 -34.39
N PHE A 21 -3.73 -7.97 -35.70
CA PHE A 21 -3.65 -7.01 -36.79
C PHE A 21 -5.09 -6.73 -37.28
N ALA A 22 -5.38 -5.47 -37.66
CA ALA A 22 -6.43 -4.99 -38.59
C ALA A 22 -7.13 -3.73 -38.01
N LEU A 23 -7.05 -2.51 -38.57
CA LEU A 23 -7.40 -1.99 -39.91
C LEU A 23 -8.68 -1.14 -39.82
N ALA A 24 -8.62 0.05 -40.45
CA ALA A 24 -9.70 0.80 -41.08
C ALA A 24 -10.51 1.89 -40.32
N VAL A 25 -10.32 3.12 -40.83
CA VAL A 25 -11.36 4.01 -41.42
C VAL A 25 -11.86 5.24 -40.62
N ALA A 26 -11.45 6.39 -41.16
CA ALA A 26 -12.18 7.62 -41.48
C ALA A 26 -12.88 8.48 -40.41
N ALA A 27 -12.42 9.74 -40.41
CA ALA A 27 -13.21 10.98 -40.42
C ALA A 27 -14.56 10.98 -39.67
N GLY A 28 -14.55 11.56 -38.49
CA GLY A 28 -15.73 12.06 -37.82
C GLY A 28 -15.37 13.24 -36.96
N SER A 29 -15.69 14.45 -37.41
CA SER A 29 -15.73 15.65 -36.58
C SER A 29 -16.72 15.43 -35.44
N PHE A 30 -16.24 14.98 -34.29
CA PHE A 30 -17.00 15.04 -33.06
C PHE A 30 -16.54 16.26 -32.30
N ALA A 31 -17.38 17.29 -32.35
CA ALA A 31 -17.34 18.40 -31.43
C ALA A 31 -17.23 17.82 -30.01
N ILE A 32 -16.11 18.09 -29.35
CA ILE A 32 -16.00 17.96 -27.90
C ILE A 32 -16.99 18.96 -27.31
N SER A 33 -18.21 18.47 -27.11
CA SER A 33 -19.19 19.07 -26.21
C SER A 33 -18.51 19.14 -24.85
N SER A 34 -18.02 20.32 -24.50
CA SER A 34 -17.67 20.69 -23.15
C SER A 34 -18.96 20.72 -22.33
N SER A 35 -19.50 19.54 -22.03
CA SER A 35 -20.46 19.38 -20.96
C SER A 35 -19.69 19.56 -19.66
N SER A 36 -19.63 20.81 -19.20
CA SER A 36 -19.33 21.11 -17.80
C SER A 36 -20.19 20.19 -16.93
N PRO A 37 -19.61 19.36 -16.04
CA PRO A 37 -20.38 18.84 -14.93
C PRO A 37 -20.62 20.01 -13.97
N ASP A 38 -21.67 20.78 -14.25
CA ASP A 38 -22.37 21.56 -13.23
C ASP A 38 -23.02 20.53 -12.31
N GLY A 39 -22.31 20.21 -11.24
CA GLY A 39 -22.61 19.08 -10.39
C GLY A 39 -21.46 18.82 -9.43
N ALA A 40 -21.08 19.85 -8.67
CA ALA A 40 -20.29 19.65 -7.46
C ALA A 40 -21.03 18.58 -6.62
N PRO A 41 -20.41 17.43 -6.31
CA PRO A 41 -20.94 16.58 -5.26
C PRO A 41 -20.83 17.37 -3.97
N TRP A 42 -21.99 17.78 -3.46
CA TRP A 42 -22.23 18.01 -2.05
C TRP A 42 -21.60 16.84 -1.28
N ASP A 43 -20.73 17.17 -0.32
CA ASP A 43 -20.04 16.23 0.58
C ASP A 43 -18.89 15.39 0.01
N ALA A 44 -17.91 16.00 -0.69
CA ALA A 44 -16.56 15.47 -0.57
C ALA A 44 -16.08 15.75 0.88
N PRO A 45 -15.89 14.74 1.75
CA PRO A 45 -15.30 14.99 3.07
C PRO A 45 -13.97 15.71 2.84
N PRO A 46 -13.60 16.70 3.69
CA PRO A 46 -12.30 17.34 3.56
C PRO A 46 -11.26 16.23 3.50
N ALA A 47 -10.45 16.25 2.44
CA ALA A 47 -9.32 15.35 2.34
C ALA A 47 -8.46 15.63 3.58
N HIS A 48 -8.62 14.81 4.62
CA HIS A 48 -7.87 14.96 5.86
C HIS A 48 -6.41 14.89 5.44
N ALA A 49 -5.71 16.01 5.59
CA ALA A 49 -4.29 16.07 5.31
C ALA A 49 -3.65 14.94 6.10
N ALA A 50 -3.09 13.95 5.40
CA ALA A 50 -2.60 12.73 6.04
C ALA A 50 -1.54 13.12 7.07
N GLU A 51 -1.83 12.90 8.35
CA GLU A 51 -0.93 13.32 9.42
C GLU A 51 0.32 12.43 9.40
N VAL A 52 1.49 13.06 9.31
CA VAL A 52 2.77 12.36 9.18
C VAL A 52 3.50 12.35 10.52
N TYR A 53 3.78 11.16 11.02
CA TYR A 53 4.52 10.95 12.26
C TYR A 53 5.91 10.39 11.98
N THR A 54 6.83 10.66 12.89
CA THR A 54 8.19 10.09 12.89
C THR A 54 8.35 9.23 14.13
N ALA A 55 8.91 8.04 13.95
CA ALA A 55 9.07 7.08 15.03
C ALA A 55 10.38 6.29 14.88
N THR A 56 10.89 5.80 16.00
CA THR A 56 11.90 4.75 16.05
C THR A 56 11.30 3.47 16.56
N GLY A 57 11.89 2.32 16.21
CA GLY A 57 11.41 1.05 16.69
C GLY A 57 12.29 -0.12 16.28
N MET A 58 11.88 -1.31 16.69
CA MET A 58 12.49 -2.57 16.32
C MET A 58 11.50 -3.40 15.51
N ILE A 59 11.96 -3.92 14.38
CA ILE A 59 11.14 -4.83 13.57
C ILE A 59 10.99 -6.15 14.32
N MET A 60 9.75 -6.56 14.57
CA MET A 60 9.44 -7.81 15.27
C MET A 60 9.14 -8.93 14.29
N SER A 61 8.37 -8.65 13.25
CA SER A 61 7.97 -9.64 12.24
C SER A 61 7.44 -8.97 10.97
N PHE A 62 7.23 -9.79 9.93
CA PHE A 62 6.62 -9.37 8.67
C PHE A 62 5.35 -10.17 8.41
N GLY A 63 4.37 -9.52 7.78
CA GLY A 63 3.21 -10.19 7.22
C GLY A 63 3.56 -11.01 5.97
N PRO A 64 2.61 -11.83 5.47
CA PRO A 64 2.77 -12.56 4.21
C PRO A 64 3.10 -11.60 3.07
N ASP A 65 4.03 -12.02 2.19
CA ASP A 65 4.50 -11.26 1.04
C ASP A 65 4.99 -9.83 1.35
N ARG A 66 5.38 -9.57 2.61
CA ARG A 66 5.76 -8.23 3.10
C ARG A 66 4.65 -7.17 2.94
N ALA A 67 3.39 -7.60 2.98
CA ALA A 67 2.23 -6.71 2.91
C ALA A 67 2.13 -5.73 4.10
N PHE A 68 2.69 -6.10 5.25
CA PHE A 68 2.85 -5.24 6.42
C PHE A 68 4.07 -5.67 7.25
N VAL A 69 4.52 -4.80 8.14
CA VAL A 69 5.60 -5.04 9.09
C VAL A 69 5.11 -4.73 10.50
N ASN A 70 5.39 -5.62 11.45
CA ASN A 70 5.15 -5.38 12.86
C ASN A 70 6.39 -4.73 13.47
N ILE A 71 6.22 -3.53 14.00
CA ILE A 71 7.29 -2.76 14.62
C ILE A 71 6.90 -2.50 16.06
N ALA A 72 7.78 -2.89 16.99
CA ALA A 72 7.75 -2.39 18.35
C ALA A 72 8.32 -0.97 18.33
N HIS A 73 7.45 0.01 18.25
CA HIS A 73 7.88 1.41 18.19
C HIS A 73 8.07 1.96 19.60
N ASP A 74 8.98 2.93 19.71
CA ASP A 74 9.18 3.73 20.92
C ASP A 74 8.01 4.71 21.11
N ASP A 75 8.03 5.52 22.16
CA ASP A 75 7.03 6.57 22.36
C ASP A 75 6.99 7.54 21.17
N ILE A 76 5.81 7.81 20.63
CA ILE A 76 5.58 8.74 19.52
C ILE A 76 4.80 9.94 20.09
N PRO A 77 5.50 11.05 20.39
CA PRO A 77 4.88 12.22 21.00
C PRO A 77 3.70 12.75 20.17
N GLY A 78 2.58 13.00 20.83
CA GLY A 78 1.36 13.52 20.19
C GLY A 78 0.53 12.47 19.44
N TYR A 79 0.99 11.22 19.33
CA TYR A 79 0.24 10.15 18.67
C TYR A 79 -0.05 8.99 19.62
N MET A 80 0.98 8.36 20.19
CA MET A 80 0.80 7.14 20.98
C MET A 80 2.05 6.71 21.75
N ARG A 81 1.83 5.95 22.82
CA ARG A 81 2.89 5.34 23.66
C ARG A 81 3.53 4.14 22.98
N ALA A 82 4.74 3.79 23.41
CA ALA A 82 5.48 2.63 22.91
C ALA A 82 4.64 1.34 22.95
N MET A 83 4.48 0.68 21.79
CA MET A 83 3.77 -0.60 21.66
C MET A 83 4.15 -1.30 20.35
N VAL A 84 3.65 -2.53 20.15
CA VAL A 84 3.83 -3.27 18.89
C VAL A 84 2.62 -3.03 17.99
N MET A 85 2.87 -2.54 16.79
CA MET A 85 1.81 -2.33 15.80
C MET A 85 2.23 -2.72 14.39
N SER A 86 1.23 -2.98 13.55
CA SER A 86 1.40 -3.21 12.12
C SER A 86 1.44 -1.90 11.34
N PHE A 87 2.44 -1.76 10.49
CA PHE A 87 2.59 -0.65 9.55
C PHE A 87 2.66 -1.21 8.13
N LYS A 88 2.03 -0.50 7.19
CA LYS A 88 1.96 -0.92 5.79
C LYS A 88 3.06 -0.21 4.99
N PRO A 89 3.98 -0.93 4.33
CA PRO A 89 4.90 -0.29 3.39
C PRO A 89 4.15 0.17 2.14
N ARG A 90 4.72 1.12 1.39
CA ARG A 90 4.17 1.50 0.07
C ARG A 90 4.33 0.37 -0.95
N ASP A 91 5.44 -0.35 -0.84
CA ASP A 91 5.78 -1.49 -1.67
C ASP A 91 6.60 -2.51 -0.85
N ALA A 92 6.49 -3.79 -1.19
CA ALA A 92 7.23 -4.86 -0.50
C ALA A 92 8.76 -4.66 -0.55
N ALA A 93 9.28 -4.07 -1.64
CA ALA A 93 10.70 -3.76 -1.79
C ALA A 93 11.21 -2.75 -0.76
N GLN A 94 10.35 -1.84 -0.27
CA GLN A 94 10.70 -0.84 0.74
C GLN A 94 11.21 -1.47 2.04
N ILE A 95 10.75 -2.69 2.35
CA ILE A 95 11.14 -3.43 3.54
C ILE A 95 11.88 -4.74 3.22
N ALA A 96 12.23 -5.00 1.95
CA ALA A 96 12.79 -6.27 1.52
C ALA A 96 14.17 -6.58 2.10
N THR A 97 14.98 -5.55 2.35
CA THR A 97 16.35 -5.67 2.89
C THR A 97 16.42 -5.72 4.41
N PHE A 98 15.28 -5.57 5.10
CA PHE A 98 15.22 -5.56 6.56
C PHE A 98 14.92 -6.95 7.12
N ALA A 99 15.44 -7.20 8.31
CA ALA A 99 15.21 -8.41 9.09
C ALA A 99 14.49 -8.14 10.41
N ALA A 100 13.86 -9.17 10.97
CA ALA A 100 13.40 -9.13 12.35
C ALA A 100 14.62 -8.91 13.27
N GLY A 101 14.46 -8.02 14.24
CA GLY A 101 15.52 -7.56 15.12
C GLY A 101 16.17 -6.24 14.72
N ASP A 102 15.94 -5.76 13.49
CA ASP A 102 16.54 -4.51 13.04
C ASP A 102 15.91 -3.31 13.74
N ARG A 103 16.77 -2.41 14.25
CA ARG A 103 16.34 -1.11 14.74
C ARG A 103 16.22 -0.16 13.56
N VAL A 104 15.10 0.55 13.50
CA VAL A 104 14.73 1.41 12.37
C VAL A 104 14.28 2.78 12.85
N HIS A 105 14.49 3.76 11.99
CA HIS A 105 13.89 5.07 12.04
C HIS A 105 12.99 5.21 10.83
N PHE A 106 11.72 5.54 11.06
CA PHE A 106 10.72 5.54 10.00
C PHE A 106 9.71 6.66 10.18
N ARG A 107 9.08 7.02 9.06
CA ARG A 107 7.98 7.97 8.98
C ARG A 107 6.78 7.27 8.41
N PHE A 108 5.59 7.58 8.91
CA PHE A 108 4.35 7.03 8.39
C PHE A 108 3.27 8.10 8.38
N SER A 109 2.31 7.96 7.46
CA SER A 109 1.11 8.77 7.40
C SER A 109 -0.11 7.97 7.82
N VAL A 110 -1.02 8.58 8.57
CA VAL A 110 -2.31 7.98 8.90
C VAL A 110 -3.32 8.39 7.83
N GLN A 111 -3.87 7.39 7.13
CA GLN A 111 -4.90 7.55 6.13
C GLN A 111 -6.28 7.52 6.80
N GLY A 112 -7.30 8.08 6.13
CA GLY A 112 -8.66 8.18 6.67
C GLY A 112 -9.36 6.85 7.00
N ASP A 113 -8.84 5.73 6.49
CA ASP A 113 -9.30 4.37 6.80
C ASP A 113 -8.55 3.72 7.98
N GLY A 114 -7.67 4.46 8.66
CA GLY A 114 -6.84 3.98 9.76
C GLY A 114 -5.59 3.20 9.30
N GLN A 115 -5.30 3.16 8.00
CA GLN A 115 -4.04 2.60 7.50
C GLN A 115 -2.87 3.53 7.87
N ARG A 116 -1.80 2.92 8.39
CA ARG A 116 -0.53 3.60 8.69
C ARG A 116 0.47 3.26 7.60
N LEU A 117 0.58 4.14 6.61
CA LEU A 117 1.43 3.94 5.43
C LEU A 117 2.84 4.48 5.70
N ILE A 118 3.85 3.61 5.62
CA ILE A 118 5.25 4.02 5.81
C ILE A 118 5.70 4.86 4.61
N THR A 119 6.05 6.11 4.87
CA THR A 119 6.51 7.04 3.84
C THR A 119 8.03 7.00 3.64
N SER A 120 8.78 6.64 4.69
CA SER A 120 10.23 6.44 4.64
C SER A 120 10.66 5.51 5.78
N ILE A 121 11.67 4.67 5.56
CA ILE A 121 12.24 3.78 6.57
C ILE A 121 13.74 3.61 6.31
N GLN A 122 14.53 3.67 7.38
CA GLN A 122 15.97 3.51 7.35
C GLN A 122 16.44 2.71 8.56
N LYS A 123 17.50 1.92 8.38
CA LYS A 123 18.16 1.22 9.48
C LYS A 123 18.90 2.22 10.36
N ARG A 124 18.87 2.01 11.68
CA ARG A 124 19.57 2.81 12.68
C ARG A 124 20.90 2.20 13.08
#